data_AF-A0A533SGU7-F1
#
_entry.id   AF-A0A533SGU7-F1
#
_cell.length_a   1.000
_cell.length_b   1.000
_cell.length_c   1.000
_cell.angle_alpha   90.00
_cell.angle_beta   90.00
_cell.angle_gamma   90.00
#
_symmetry.space_group_name_H-M   'P 1'
#
loop_
_entity.id
_entity.type
_entity.pdbx_description
1 polymer ?
#
loop_
_entity_poly.entity_id
_entity_poly.type
_entity_poly.pdbx_seq_one_letter_code
_entity_poly.pdbx_strand_id
1 'polypeptide(L)'
;GMSLVGANPSTQTRLKLKDFIPFAAVLVLGLAAFFLNNTATEFLLALDTTWLFVIALAVAVIGGAGLGALIESVLIRPLYSRPIYQLMLTIGLSYVGIKLVQTIWGRNEFTMPTPSLFRPAPGATCPSTSLSAWFQDHCSTILVLDGRVRMYDEVFIPLVGITVLVAVWILLKRTRLGMIIRAGVQDRQMVEALGINVRRVFTLVFALGVGLATFGGTLAAPSTGLSNAMGESLLLSALIALAIGGLTSYPGAALGALLVGLIQQFVIKYGQIGIPIPFTDIVFKPSPPLVPASTVLLMVIVLLILPGGLLGKKE
;
A
#
# COMPACT_ATOMS: atom_id res chain seq x y z
N GLY A 1 -35.58 46.59 -20.66
CA GLY A 1 -34.91 46.96 -21.94
C GLY A 1 -33.53 46.35 -21.91
N MET A 2 -33.17 45.37 -22.73
CA MET A 2 -33.18 45.32 -24.21
C MET A 2 -32.42 46.47 -24.91
N SER A 3 -31.54 47.20 -24.21
CA SER A 3 -30.68 48.23 -24.83
C SER A 3 -29.18 47.91 -24.80
N LEU A 4 -28.78 46.70 -24.42
CA LEU A 4 -27.37 46.25 -24.51
C LEU A 4 -27.12 45.32 -25.71
N VAL A 5 -28.09 45.17 -26.62
CA VAL A 5 -27.88 44.51 -27.92
C VAL A 5 -27.35 45.55 -28.92
N GLY A 6 -26.16 46.07 -28.61
CA GLY A 6 -25.30 46.71 -29.59
C GLY A 6 -24.64 45.62 -30.43
N ALA A 7 -25.43 45.02 -31.33
CA ALA A 7 -24.92 44.08 -32.32
C ALA A 7 -23.94 44.83 -33.24
N ASN A 8 -22.64 44.58 -33.05
CA ASN A 8 -21.60 44.96 -33.99
C ASN A 8 -21.51 43.82 -35.03
N PRO A 9 -22.02 43.98 -36.26
CA PRO A 9 -22.17 42.88 -37.19
C PRO A 9 -20.95 42.79 -38.11
N SER A 10 -19.80 42.29 -37.64
CA SER A 10 -18.75 41.71 -38.50
C SER A 10 -17.44 41.42 -37.76
N THR A 11 -17.45 40.46 -36.85
CA THR A 11 -16.24 39.64 -36.67
C THR A 11 -16.67 38.19 -36.75
N GLN A 12 -17.06 37.76 -37.96
CA GLN A 12 -16.98 36.34 -38.28
C GLN A 12 -15.50 35.98 -38.21
N THR A 13 -15.05 35.55 -37.05
CA THR A 13 -13.77 34.85 -36.90
C THR A 13 -13.90 33.62 -37.79
N ARG A 14 -13.43 33.70 -39.04
CA ARG A 14 -13.37 32.55 -39.94
C ARG A 14 -12.51 31.52 -39.21
N LEU A 15 -13.16 30.53 -38.60
CA LEU A 15 -12.50 29.39 -37.99
C LEU A 15 -11.60 28.80 -39.06
N LYS A 16 -10.29 28.93 -38.88
CA LYS A 16 -9.34 28.38 -39.83
C LYS A 16 -9.25 26.89 -39.57
N LEU A 17 -9.03 26.08 -40.59
CA LEU A 17 -8.85 24.62 -40.45
C LEU A 17 -7.74 24.26 -39.42
N LYS A 18 -6.80 25.19 -39.17
CA LYS A 18 -5.76 25.08 -38.16
C LYS A 18 -6.27 25.09 -36.72
N ASP A 19 -7.41 25.73 -36.45
CA ASP A 19 -8.02 25.79 -35.11
C ASP A 19 -8.71 24.47 -34.75
N PHE A 20 -8.99 23.61 -35.73
CA PHE A 20 -9.54 22.26 -35.55
C PHE A 20 -8.46 21.20 -35.28
N ILE A 21 -7.18 21.49 -35.53
CA ILE A 21 -6.08 20.55 -35.28
C ILE A 21 -5.99 20.09 -33.81
N PRO A 22 -6.03 20.98 -32.79
CA PRO A 22 -5.99 20.52 -31.40
C PRO A 22 -7.20 19.67 -31.02
N PHE A 23 -8.38 20.01 -31.53
CA PHE A 23 -9.60 19.22 -31.31
C PHE A 23 -9.51 17.83 -31.96
N ALA A 24 -9.08 17.77 -33.21
CA ALA A 24 -8.85 16.51 -33.91
C ALA A 24 -7.76 15.66 -33.23
N ALA A 25 -6.70 16.29 -32.73
CA ALA A 25 -5.64 15.60 -31.99
C ALA A 25 -6.18 14.99 -30.68
N VAL A 26 -6.95 15.74 -29.90
CA VAL A 26 -7.60 15.23 -28.67
C VAL A 26 -8.59 14.11 -28.98
N LEU A 27 -9.36 14.24 -30.07
CA LEU A 27 -10.32 13.22 -30.49
C LEU A 27 -9.63 11.93 -30.96
N VAL A 28 -8.53 12.04 -31.71
CA VAL A 28 -7.71 10.89 -32.12
C VAL A 28 -7.03 10.25 -30.91
N LEU A 29 -6.52 11.04 -29.97
CA LEU A 29 -5.98 10.54 -28.70
C LEU A 29 -7.05 9.82 -27.88
N GLY A 30 -8.25 10.38 -27.80
CA GLY A 30 -9.39 9.78 -27.11
C GLY A 30 -9.84 8.46 -27.73
N LEU A 31 -9.95 8.40 -29.06
CA LEU A 31 -10.27 7.17 -29.78
C LEU A 31 -9.16 6.13 -29.65
N ALA A 32 -7.89 6.52 -29.79
CA ALA A 32 -6.75 5.64 -29.60
C ALA A 32 -6.71 5.06 -28.18
N ALA A 33 -6.94 5.90 -27.16
CA ALA A 33 -7.03 5.46 -25.77
C ALA A 33 -8.21 4.49 -25.56
N PHE A 34 -9.36 4.76 -26.17
CA PHE A 34 -10.54 3.89 -26.08
C PHE A 34 -10.30 2.51 -26.71
N PHE A 35 -9.77 2.46 -27.94
CA PHE A 35 -9.48 1.20 -28.61
C PHE A 35 -8.38 0.40 -27.89
N LEU A 36 -7.29 1.06 -27.49
CA LEU A 36 -6.23 0.43 -26.71
C LEU A 36 -6.77 -0.11 -25.38
N ASN A 37 -7.63 0.64 -24.70
CA ASN A 37 -8.20 0.21 -23.42
C ASN A 37 -9.10 -1.02 -23.60
N ASN A 38 -9.96 -1.06 -24.62
CA ASN A 38 -10.83 -2.22 -24.86
C ASN A 38 -10.02 -3.47 -25.21
N THR A 39 -9.08 -3.37 -26.16
CA THR A 39 -8.24 -4.52 -26.55
C THR A 39 -7.38 -5.01 -25.39
N ALA A 40 -6.80 -4.09 -24.60
CA ALA A 40 -6.05 -4.47 -23.40
C ALA A 40 -6.95 -5.14 -22.35
N THR A 41 -8.17 -4.62 -22.14
CA THR A 41 -9.11 -5.20 -21.18
C THR A 41 -9.54 -6.60 -21.60
N GLU A 42 -9.85 -6.82 -22.87
CA GLU A 42 -10.18 -8.14 -23.42
C GLU A 42 -9.01 -9.13 -23.28
N PHE A 43 -7.79 -8.69 -23.62
CA PHE A 43 -6.58 -9.50 -23.43
C PHE A 43 -6.35 -9.86 -21.96
N LEU A 44 -6.53 -8.91 -21.05
CA LEU A 44 -6.38 -9.13 -19.61
C LEU A 44 -7.45 -10.09 -19.08
N LEU A 45 -8.72 -9.93 -19.50
CA LEU A 45 -9.81 -10.82 -19.08
C LEU A 45 -9.65 -12.26 -19.59
N ALA A 46 -8.89 -12.47 -20.66
CA ALA A 46 -8.56 -13.80 -21.18
C ALA A 46 -7.46 -14.52 -20.36
N LEU A 47 -6.72 -13.80 -19.52
CA LEU A 47 -5.68 -14.39 -18.68
C LEU A 47 -6.25 -15.00 -17.40
N ASP A 48 -5.60 -16.05 -16.92
CA ASP A 48 -5.90 -16.64 -15.62
C ASP A 48 -5.66 -15.63 -14.48
N THR A 49 -6.43 -15.76 -13.39
CA THR A 49 -6.40 -14.80 -12.28
C THR A 49 -5.03 -14.70 -11.60
N THR A 50 -4.23 -15.76 -11.65
CA THR A 50 -2.84 -15.74 -11.16
C THR A 50 -1.96 -14.80 -11.97
N TRP A 51 -2.07 -14.81 -13.30
CA TRP A 51 -1.28 -13.90 -14.16
C TRP A 51 -1.73 -12.46 -14.00
N LEU A 52 -3.05 -12.22 -13.91
CA LEU A 52 -3.60 -10.91 -13.58
C LEU A 52 -3.04 -10.37 -12.26
N PHE A 53 -2.95 -11.22 -11.24
CA PHE A 53 -2.38 -10.85 -9.96
C PHE A 53 -0.89 -10.49 -10.06
N VAL A 54 -0.08 -11.29 -10.77
CA VAL A 54 1.34 -11.01 -10.95
C VAL A 54 1.58 -9.72 -11.74
N ILE A 55 0.78 -9.47 -12.79
CA ILE A 55 0.84 -8.23 -13.57
C ILE A 55 0.46 -7.04 -12.68
N ALA A 56 -0.64 -7.14 -11.91
CA ALA A 56 -1.07 -6.09 -11.00
C ALA A 56 0.01 -5.78 -9.94
N LEU A 57 0.63 -6.82 -9.36
CA LEU A 57 1.73 -6.71 -8.41
C LEU A 57 2.93 -5.97 -9.05
N ALA A 58 3.35 -6.38 -10.24
CA ALA A 58 4.48 -5.77 -10.94
C ALA A 58 4.20 -4.30 -11.30
N VAL A 59 3.02 -4.02 -11.86
CA VAL A 59 2.60 -2.66 -12.23
C VAL A 59 2.49 -1.76 -10.99
N ALA A 60 1.92 -2.26 -9.89
CA ALA A 60 1.82 -1.48 -8.66
C ALA A 60 3.18 -1.18 -8.04
N VAL A 61 4.11 -2.15 -8.01
CA VAL A 61 5.45 -1.93 -7.45
C VAL A 61 6.27 -0.98 -8.31
N ILE A 62 6.28 -1.19 -9.63
CA ILE A 62 7.05 -0.33 -10.55
C ILE A 62 6.43 1.07 -10.61
N GLY A 63 5.10 1.15 -10.72
CA GLY A 63 4.36 2.41 -10.71
C GLY A 63 4.50 3.16 -9.39
N GLY A 64 4.39 2.46 -8.26
CA GLY A 64 4.59 3.00 -6.92
C GLY A 64 6.00 3.53 -6.72
N ALA A 65 7.03 2.73 -7.04
CA ALA A 65 8.41 3.16 -6.94
C ALA A 65 8.72 4.35 -7.86
N GLY A 66 8.20 4.34 -9.10
CA GLY A 66 8.35 5.43 -10.06
C GLY A 66 7.67 6.72 -9.59
N LEU A 67 6.42 6.64 -9.14
CA LEU A 67 5.69 7.77 -8.56
C LEU A 67 6.39 8.29 -7.30
N GLY A 68 6.87 7.40 -6.43
CA GLY A 68 7.64 7.78 -5.25
C GLY A 68 8.92 8.53 -5.62
N ALA A 69 9.69 8.03 -6.58
CA ALA A 69 10.89 8.70 -7.07
C ALA A 69 10.58 10.08 -7.68
N LEU A 70 9.48 10.20 -8.42
CA LEU A 70 9.05 11.45 -9.04
C LEU A 70 8.60 12.46 -7.98
N ILE A 71 7.77 12.03 -7.02
CA ILE A 71 7.32 12.87 -5.91
C ILE A 71 8.51 13.34 -5.06
N GLU A 72 9.44 12.45 -4.72
CA GLU A 72 10.62 12.84 -3.96
C GLU A 72 11.45 13.85 -4.73
N SER A 73 11.79 13.56 -5.99
CA SER A 73 12.75 14.36 -6.73
C SER A 73 12.21 15.73 -7.15
N VAL A 74 10.90 15.82 -7.45
CA VAL A 74 10.27 17.06 -7.96
C VAL A 74 9.62 17.86 -6.84
N LEU A 75 8.91 17.22 -5.91
CA LEU A 75 8.10 17.93 -4.90
C LEU A 75 8.85 18.03 -3.56
N ILE A 76 9.33 16.91 -3.01
CA ILE A 76 9.84 16.87 -1.63
C ILE A 76 11.27 17.41 -1.53
N ARG A 77 12.16 16.99 -2.42
CA ARG A 77 13.59 17.31 -2.39
C ARG A 77 13.89 18.81 -2.35
N PRO A 78 13.23 19.68 -3.15
CA PRO A 78 13.46 21.12 -3.06
C PRO A 78 13.12 21.73 -1.70
N LEU A 79 12.29 21.05 -0.91
CA LEU A 79 11.80 21.51 0.39
C LEU A 79 12.53 20.88 1.58
N TYR A 80 13.57 20.06 1.38
CA TYR A 80 14.32 19.45 2.49
C TYR A 80 14.98 20.47 3.42
N SER A 81 15.29 21.67 2.95
CA SER A 81 15.79 22.77 3.78
C SER A 81 14.69 23.51 4.55
N ARG A 82 13.41 23.18 4.32
CA ARG A 82 12.23 23.93 4.78
C ARG A 82 11.20 22.99 5.44
N PRO A 83 11.43 22.56 6.69
CA PRO A 83 10.63 21.50 7.34
C PRO A 83 9.13 21.77 7.41
N ILE A 84 8.72 23.01 7.71
CA ILE A 84 7.29 23.38 7.82
C ILE A 84 6.59 23.20 6.46
N TYR A 85 7.22 23.66 5.37
CA TYR A 85 6.67 23.54 4.03
C TYR A 85 6.59 22.09 3.56
N GLN A 86 7.53 21.24 3.99
CA GLN A 86 7.49 19.81 3.71
C GLN A 86 6.26 19.13 4.35
N LEU A 87 5.90 19.49 5.58
CA LEU A 87 4.69 18.96 6.24
C LEU A 87 3.41 19.42 5.53
N MET A 88 3.34 20.70 5.14
CA MET A 88 2.18 21.21 4.39
C MET A 88 2.06 20.53 3.02
N LEU A 89 3.18 20.29 2.35
CA LEU A 89 3.23 19.58 1.07
C LEU A 89 2.69 18.15 1.19
N THR A 90 3.11 17.37 2.19
CA THR A 90 2.68 15.97 2.32
C THR A 90 1.21 15.84 2.69
N ILE A 91 0.69 16.73 3.53
CA ILE A 91 -0.76 16.80 3.83
C ILE A 91 -1.54 17.14 2.56
N GLY A 92 -1.12 18.17 1.82
CA GLY A 92 -1.76 18.57 0.56
C GLY A 92 -1.70 17.48 -0.51
N LEU A 93 -0.54 16.84 -0.66
CA LEU A 93 -0.33 15.75 -1.62
C LEU A 93 -1.20 14.54 -1.30
N SER A 94 -1.37 14.20 -0.01
CA SER A 94 -2.27 13.12 0.40
C SER A 94 -3.72 13.42 -0.01
N TYR A 95 -4.22 14.63 0.28
CA TYR A 95 -5.59 15.02 -0.07
C TYR A 95 -5.81 15.05 -1.59
N VAL A 96 -4.90 15.67 -2.33
CA VAL A 96 -4.97 15.73 -3.80
C VAL A 96 -4.84 14.33 -4.41
N GLY A 97 -3.95 13.50 -3.88
CA GLY A 97 -3.75 12.12 -4.33
C GLY A 97 -5.01 11.28 -4.20
N ILE A 98 -5.67 11.32 -3.04
CA ILE A 98 -6.94 10.61 -2.83
C ILE A 98 -8.02 11.11 -3.80
N LYS A 99 -8.12 12.42 -4.02
CA LYS A 99 -9.09 12.98 -4.97
C LYS A 99 -8.80 12.60 -6.41
N LEU A 100 -7.53 12.61 -6.82
CA LEU A 100 -7.12 12.18 -8.14
C LEU A 100 -7.48 10.71 -8.38
N VAL A 101 -7.23 9.84 -7.41
CA VAL A 101 -7.63 8.42 -7.49
C VAL A 101 -9.15 8.29 -7.59
N GLN A 102 -9.91 9.02 -6.76
CA GLN A 102 -11.38 9.02 -6.80
C GLN A 102 -11.94 9.53 -8.14
N THR A 103 -11.24 10.45 -8.82
CA THR A 103 -11.65 10.98 -10.12
C THR A 103 -11.37 10.00 -11.25
N ILE A 104 -10.25 9.27 -11.21
CA ILE A 104 -9.86 8.32 -12.28
C ILE A 104 -10.59 6.99 -12.14
N TRP A 105 -10.60 6.40 -10.93
CA TRP A 105 -11.14 5.05 -10.70
C TRP A 105 -12.54 5.04 -10.05
N GLY A 106 -13.06 6.21 -9.68
CA GLY A 106 -14.33 6.31 -8.98
C GLY A 106 -14.19 6.07 -7.47
N ARG A 107 -15.33 6.12 -6.76
CA ARG A 107 -15.38 5.96 -5.29
C ARG A 107 -15.67 4.53 -4.83
N ASN A 108 -15.77 3.60 -5.77
CA ASN A 108 -16.19 2.24 -5.49
C ASN A 108 -15.07 1.44 -4.85
N GLU A 109 -15.45 0.49 -4.00
CA GLU A 109 -14.54 -0.50 -3.47
C GLU A 109 -14.46 -1.67 -4.45
N PHE A 110 -13.25 -2.09 -4.79
CA PHE A 110 -13.01 -3.18 -5.73
C PHE A 110 -12.42 -4.37 -4.98
N THR A 111 -13.07 -5.52 -5.03
CA THR A 111 -12.50 -6.76 -4.47
C THR A 111 -11.67 -7.46 -5.54
N MET A 112 -10.38 -7.60 -5.29
CA MET A 112 -9.50 -8.33 -6.19
C MET A 112 -9.75 -9.83 -6.02
N PRO A 113 -9.94 -10.61 -7.10
CA PRO A 113 -10.06 -12.06 -6.97
C PRO A 113 -8.75 -12.64 -6.44
N THR A 114 -8.85 -13.64 -5.57
CA THR A 114 -7.67 -14.41 -5.15
C THR A 114 -7.05 -15.15 -6.35
N PRO A 115 -5.71 -15.30 -6.39
CA PRO A 115 -5.04 -16.06 -7.44
C PRO A 115 -5.59 -17.49 -7.52
N SER A 116 -5.71 -18.03 -8.74
CA SER A 116 -6.22 -19.39 -9.00
C SER A 116 -5.45 -20.47 -8.24
N LEU A 117 -4.16 -20.25 -7.97
CA LEU A 117 -3.32 -21.13 -7.14
C LEU A 117 -3.85 -21.35 -5.72
N PHE A 118 -4.65 -20.42 -5.20
CA PHE A 118 -5.26 -20.48 -3.87
C PHE A 118 -6.78 -20.64 -3.93
N ARG A 119 -7.33 -20.95 -5.10
CA ARG A 119 -8.76 -21.16 -5.31
C ARG A 119 -9.00 -22.65 -5.59
N PRO A 120 -9.97 -23.30 -4.93
CA PRO A 120 -10.27 -24.70 -5.19
C PRO A 120 -10.58 -24.93 -6.66
N ALA A 121 -10.03 -26.00 -7.24
CA ALA A 121 -10.44 -26.46 -8.55
C ALA A 121 -11.96 -26.79 -8.56
N PRO A 122 -12.67 -26.57 -9.67
CA PRO A 122 -14.08 -26.93 -9.77
C PRO A 122 -14.29 -28.41 -9.42
N GLY A 123 -15.06 -28.70 -8.37
CA GLY A 123 -15.33 -30.07 -7.88
C GLY A 123 -14.39 -30.59 -6.79
N ALA A 124 -13.40 -29.81 -6.34
CA ALA A 124 -12.52 -30.19 -5.23
C ALA A 124 -13.25 -30.13 -3.87
N THR A 125 -13.08 -31.16 -3.05
CA THR A 125 -13.59 -31.20 -1.67
C THR A 125 -12.58 -30.58 -0.71
N CYS A 126 -12.76 -29.30 -0.37
CA CYS A 126 -11.97 -28.62 0.67
C CYS A 126 -12.72 -28.65 2.01
N PRO A 127 -12.04 -28.84 3.16
CA PRO A 127 -10.61 -28.64 3.39
C PRO A 127 -9.76 -29.90 3.17
N SER A 128 -8.53 -29.71 2.68
CA SER A 128 -7.56 -30.81 2.60
C SER A 128 -7.04 -31.17 4.00
N THR A 129 -7.00 -32.47 4.30
CA THR A 129 -6.46 -33.03 5.55
C THR A 129 -4.95 -33.30 5.49
N SER A 130 -4.29 -33.07 4.34
CA SER A 130 -2.84 -33.28 4.17
C SER A 130 -2.18 -32.26 3.23
N LEU A 131 -0.90 -31.94 3.49
CA LEU A 131 -0.13 -30.97 2.70
C LEU A 131 0.08 -31.43 1.25
N SER A 132 0.14 -32.74 1.01
CA SER A 132 0.25 -33.32 -0.33
C SER A 132 -1.04 -33.18 -1.14
N ALA A 133 -2.21 -33.40 -0.53
CA ALA A 133 -3.49 -33.19 -1.22
C ALA A 133 -3.76 -31.69 -1.45
N TRP A 134 -3.25 -30.80 -0.59
CA TRP A 134 -3.32 -29.36 -0.84
C TRP A 134 -2.61 -28.94 -2.12
N PHE A 135 -1.40 -29.48 -2.38
CA PHE A 135 -0.63 -29.16 -3.57
C PHE A 135 -1.27 -29.70 -4.86
N GLN A 136 -2.05 -30.78 -4.78
CA GLN A 136 -2.76 -31.35 -5.93
C GLN A 136 -4.12 -30.72 -6.19
N ASP A 137 -4.88 -30.38 -5.14
CA ASP A 137 -6.26 -29.89 -5.26
C ASP A 137 -6.38 -28.36 -5.27
N HIS A 138 -5.26 -27.64 -5.10
CA HIS A 138 -5.21 -26.17 -5.01
C HIS A 138 -6.23 -25.59 -4.00
N CYS A 139 -6.48 -26.30 -2.90
CA CYS A 139 -7.50 -25.91 -1.93
C CYS A 139 -7.19 -24.57 -1.27
N SER A 140 -8.20 -23.73 -1.05
CA SER A 140 -8.05 -22.46 -0.32
C SER A 140 -7.83 -22.63 1.19
N THR A 141 -8.23 -23.79 1.75
CA THR A 141 -8.18 -24.07 3.19
C THR A 141 -7.56 -25.44 3.49
N ILE A 142 -6.69 -25.46 4.50
CA ILE A 142 -6.13 -26.69 5.09
C ILE A 142 -6.69 -26.90 6.50
N LEU A 143 -6.86 -28.16 6.91
CA LEU A 143 -7.25 -28.51 8.28
C LEU A 143 -5.98 -28.76 9.11
N VAL A 144 -5.72 -27.93 10.12
CA VAL A 144 -4.58 -28.07 11.03
C VAL A 144 -5.11 -28.09 12.46
N LEU A 145 -4.90 -29.21 13.19
CA LEU A 145 -5.42 -29.43 14.55
C LEU A 145 -6.90 -29.01 14.73
N ASP A 146 -7.81 -29.54 13.90
CA ASP A 146 -9.25 -29.21 13.85
C ASP A 146 -9.61 -27.74 13.54
N GLY A 147 -8.62 -26.87 13.31
CA GLY A 147 -8.78 -25.51 12.85
C GLY A 147 -8.75 -25.39 11.33
N ARG A 148 -9.64 -24.58 10.75
CA ARG A 148 -9.58 -24.20 9.33
C ARG A 148 -8.63 -23.02 9.16
N VAL A 149 -7.54 -23.22 8.43
CA VAL A 149 -6.54 -22.18 8.13
C VAL A 149 -6.63 -21.83 6.63
N ARG A 150 -6.72 -20.53 6.28
CA ARG A 150 -6.73 -20.09 4.88
C ARG A 150 -5.28 -19.94 4.42
N MET A 151 -4.93 -20.61 3.32
CA MET A 151 -3.54 -20.66 2.89
C MET A 151 -2.98 -19.29 2.49
N TYR A 152 -3.81 -18.47 1.83
CA TYR A 152 -3.38 -17.15 1.36
C TYR A 152 -3.08 -16.20 2.53
N ASP A 153 -4.03 -16.02 3.44
CA ASP A 153 -3.92 -15.02 4.51
C ASP A 153 -3.01 -15.44 5.66
N GLU A 154 -3.12 -16.70 6.10
CA GLU A 154 -2.40 -17.16 7.30
C GLU A 154 -1.02 -17.76 7.01
N VAL A 155 -0.72 -18.14 5.77
CA VAL A 155 0.58 -18.77 5.43
C VAL A 155 1.33 -17.97 4.38
N PHE A 156 0.72 -17.69 3.23
CA PHE A 156 1.41 -17.06 2.10
C PHE A 156 1.80 -15.61 2.40
N ILE A 157 0.88 -14.75 2.87
CA ILE A 157 1.19 -13.35 3.18
C ILE A 157 2.31 -13.23 4.25
N PRO A 158 2.24 -13.93 5.41
CA PRO A 158 3.33 -13.90 6.40
C PRO A 158 4.66 -14.42 5.86
N LEU A 159 4.66 -15.49 5.06
CA LEU A 159 5.88 -16.03 4.44
C LEU A 159 6.54 -15.02 3.51
N VAL A 160 5.75 -14.36 2.66
CA VAL A 160 6.23 -13.29 1.78
C VAL A 160 6.74 -12.10 2.60
N GLY A 161 6.03 -11.73 3.66
CA GLY A 161 6.46 -10.67 4.59
C GLY A 161 7.82 -10.95 5.24
N ILE A 162 8.05 -12.16 5.73
CA ILE A 162 9.34 -12.60 6.28
C ILE A 162 10.42 -12.56 5.20
N THR A 163 10.11 -13.01 3.99
CA THR A 163 11.05 -13.00 2.86
C THR A 163 11.48 -11.57 2.52
N VAL A 164 10.52 -10.64 2.45
CA VAL A 164 10.80 -9.20 2.23
C VAL A 164 11.61 -8.61 3.38
N LEU A 165 11.29 -8.96 4.63
CA LEU A 165 12.04 -8.50 5.81
C LEU A 165 13.51 -8.94 5.73
N VAL A 166 13.77 -10.21 5.38
CA VAL A 166 15.13 -10.73 5.18
C VAL A 166 15.81 -10.04 4.01
N ALA A 167 15.11 -9.81 2.90
CA ALA A 167 15.66 -9.10 1.74
C ALA A 167 16.07 -7.66 2.08
N VAL A 168 15.21 -6.91 2.77
CA VAL A 168 15.52 -5.55 3.25
C VAL A 168 16.65 -5.57 4.26
N TRP A 169 16.68 -6.57 5.16
CA TRP A 169 17.78 -6.74 6.10
C TRP A 169 19.13 -6.92 5.40
N ILE A 170 19.19 -7.81 4.40
CA ILE A 170 20.40 -8.02 3.59
C ILE A 170 20.77 -6.73 2.86
N LEU A 171 19.80 -6.06 2.24
CA LEU A 171 20.00 -4.80 1.54
C LEU A 171 20.60 -3.74 2.47
N LEU A 172 20.06 -3.56 3.67
CA LEU A 172 20.54 -2.54 4.60
C LEU A 172 21.86 -2.94 5.28
N LYS A 173 22.03 -4.18 5.75
CA LYS A 173 23.23 -4.56 6.52
C LYS A 173 24.41 -5.01 5.67
N ARG A 174 24.17 -5.73 4.57
CA ARG A 174 25.24 -6.39 3.80
C ARG A 174 25.63 -5.69 2.50
N THR A 175 24.87 -4.72 2.00
CA THR A 175 25.20 -4.06 0.73
C THR A 175 25.90 -2.71 0.91
N ARG A 176 26.62 -2.28 -0.13
CA ARG A 176 27.23 -0.94 -0.22
C ARG A 176 26.19 0.17 -0.10
N LEU A 177 25.02 -0.03 -0.69
CA LEU A 177 23.90 0.91 -0.61
C LEU A 177 23.51 1.16 0.85
N GLY A 178 23.37 0.10 1.64
CA GLY A 178 23.08 0.22 3.07
C GLY A 178 24.18 0.92 3.90
N MET A 179 25.46 0.74 3.53
CA MET A 179 26.56 1.49 4.16
C MET A 179 26.48 2.99 3.86
N ILE A 180 26.21 3.35 2.60
CA ILE A 180 26.07 4.73 2.16
C ILE A 180 24.87 5.41 2.83
N ILE A 181 23.74 4.72 2.98
CA ILE A 181 22.57 5.25 3.71
C ILE A 181 22.96 5.59 5.14
N ARG A 182 23.57 4.64 5.86
CA ARG A 182 23.93 4.86 7.28
C ARG A 182 24.94 6.00 7.44
N ALA A 183 25.96 6.05 6.58
CA ALA A 183 26.94 7.14 6.58
C ALA A 183 26.28 8.48 6.25
N GLY A 184 25.37 8.51 5.26
CA GLY A 184 24.67 9.72 4.84
C GLY A 184 23.63 10.23 5.83
N VAL A 185 23.13 9.38 6.74
CA VAL A 185 22.29 9.84 7.86
C VAL A 185 23.12 10.50 8.95
N GLN A 186 24.36 10.04 9.17
CA GLN A 186 25.28 10.63 10.16
C GLN A 186 25.90 11.94 9.67
N ASP A 187 26.47 11.94 8.46
CA ASP A 187 27.08 13.13 7.85
C ASP A 187 26.92 13.10 6.33
N ARG A 188 25.99 13.91 5.82
CA ARG A 188 25.76 14.05 4.37
C ARG A 188 26.94 14.70 3.66
N GLN A 189 27.60 15.68 4.29
CA GLN A 189 28.68 16.45 3.66
C GLN A 189 29.92 15.57 3.45
N MET A 190 30.25 14.73 4.44
CA MET A 190 31.33 13.73 4.31
C MET A 190 31.07 12.77 3.14
N VAL A 191 29.85 12.23 3.02
CA VAL A 191 29.52 11.28 1.94
C VAL A 191 29.55 11.95 0.56
N GLU A 192 29.11 13.20 0.46
CA GLU A 192 29.21 13.99 -0.79
C GLU A 192 30.67 14.31 -1.16
N ALA A 193 31.54 14.57 -0.18
CA ALA A 193 32.97 14.79 -0.40
C ALA A 193 33.71 13.55 -0.96
N LEU A 194 33.20 12.34 -0.66
CA LEU A 194 33.67 11.08 -1.25
C LEU A 194 33.18 10.87 -2.70
N GLY A 195 32.51 11.86 -3.31
CA GLY A 195 32.01 11.81 -4.68
C GLY A 195 30.70 11.03 -4.85
N ILE A 196 30.04 10.66 -3.74
CA ILE A 196 28.79 9.91 -3.79
C ILE A 196 27.63 10.89 -3.88
N ASN A 197 26.77 10.72 -4.89
CA ASN A 197 25.58 11.55 -5.05
C ASN A 197 24.50 11.12 -4.06
N VAL A 198 24.52 11.73 -2.86
CA VAL A 198 23.56 11.47 -1.78
C VAL A 198 22.12 11.66 -2.25
N ARG A 199 21.84 12.67 -3.07
CA ARG A 199 20.50 12.94 -3.62
C ARG A 199 19.91 11.74 -4.36
N ARG A 200 20.70 11.05 -5.20
CA ARG A 200 20.23 9.84 -5.91
C ARG A 200 19.95 8.67 -4.97
N VAL A 201 20.77 8.53 -3.92
CA VAL A 201 20.60 7.47 -2.92
C VAL A 201 19.30 7.68 -2.14
N PHE A 202 19.02 8.92 -1.70
CA PHE A 202 17.76 9.23 -1.01
C PHE A 202 16.54 9.02 -1.89
N THR A 203 16.56 9.40 -3.18
CA THR A 203 15.48 9.07 -4.12
C THR A 203 15.26 7.57 -4.26
N LEU A 204 16.34 6.79 -4.35
CA LEU A 204 16.25 5.35 -4.49
C LEU A 204 15.64 4.73 -3.23
N VAL A 205 16.05 5.17 -2.03
CA VAL A 205 15.46 4.72 -0.77
C VAL A 205 13.98 5.08 -0.68
N PHE A 206 13.61 6.30 -1.08
CA PHE A 206 12.22 6.73 -1.10
C PHE A 206 11.40 5.89 -2.09
N ALA A 207 11.92 5.67 -3.30
CA ALA A 207 11.30 4.83 -4.32
C ALA A 207 11.13 3.38 -3.83
N LEU A 208 12.14 2.80 -3.17
CA LEU A 208 12.04 1.47 -2.56
C LEU A 208 10.99 1.45 -1.45
N GLY A 209 10.91 2.47 -0.60
CA GLY A 209 9.90 2.57 0.44
C GLY A 209 8.47 2.59 -0.12
N VAL A 210 8.21 3.43 -1.12
CA VAL A 210 6.91 3.49 -1.79
C VAL A 210 6.64 2.20 -2.56
N GLY A 211 7.63 1.62 -3.22
CA GLY A 211 7.52 0.33 -3.92
C GLY A 211 7.14 -0.82 -2.99
N LEU A 212 7.75 -0.89 -1.80
CA LEU A 212 7.41 -1.88 -0.76
C LEU A 212 6.02 -1.62 -0.16
N ALA A 213 5.62 -0.36 0.01
CA ALA A 213 4.28 -0.02 0.45
C ALA A 213 3.21 -0.46 -0.57
N THR A 214 3.45 -0.21 -1.86
CA THR A 214 2.56 -0.67 -2.94
C THR A 214 2.54 -2.19 -3.04
N PHE A 215 3.69 -2.85 -2.88
CA PHE A 215 3.79 -4.31 -2.82
C PHE A 215 2.87 -4.88 -1.72
N GLY A 216 3.02 -4.38 -0.49
CA GLY A 216 2.18 -4.79 0.64
C GLY A 216 0.69 -4.51 0.43
N GLY A 217 0.34 -3.34 -0.09
CA GLY A 217 -1.05 -2.98 -0.41
C GLY A 217 -1.68 -3.91 -1.44
N THR A 218 -0.96 -4.22 -2.52
CA THR A 218 -1.46 -5.17 -3.54
C THR A 218 -1.55 -6.61 -3.06
N LEU A 219 -0.64 -7.04 -2.18
CA LEU A 219 -0.75 -8.36 -1.56
C LEU A 219 -1.96 -8.48 -0.64
N ALA A 220 -2.32 -7.40 0.07
CA ALA A 220 -3.50 -7.37 0.93
C ALA A 220 -4.83 -7.23 0.14
N ALA A 221 -4.77 -6.77 -1.11
CA ALA A 221 -5.95 -6.42 -1.91
C ALA A 221 -6.98 -7.56 -2.08
N PRO A 222 -6.61 -8.85 -2.28
CA PRO A 222 -7.60 -9.92 -2.35
C PRO A 222 -8.32 -10.20 -1.03
N SER A 223 -7.73 -9.83 0.10
CA SER A 223 -8.23 -10.13 1.44
C SER A 223 -9.08 -8.99 2.00
N THR A 224 -8.65 -7.75 1.80
CA THR A 224 -9.32 -6.56 2.35
C THR A 224 -10.14 -5.79 1.31
N GLY A 225 -10.00 -6.12 0.03
CA GLY A 225 -10.46 -5.27 -1.07
C GLY A 225 -9.63 -4.00 -1.20
N LEU A 226 -9.92 -3.26 -2.27
CA LEU A 226 -9.32 -1.98 -2.60
C LEU A 226 -10.36 -0.87 -2.36
N SER A 227 -10.16 -0.06 -1.32
CA SER A 227 -10.89 1.17 -1.08
C SER A 227 -9.97 2.39 -1.17
N ASN A 228 -10.51 3.52 -1.62
CA ASN A 228 -9.73 4.76 -1.75
C ASN A 228 -9.24 5.35 -0.42
N ALA A 229 -9.83 4.90 0.69
CA ALA A 229 -9.49 5.34 2.05
C ALA A 229 -8.56 4.35 2.79
N MET A 230 -8.17 3.21 2.18
CA MET A 230 -7.33 2.21 2.84
C MET A 230 -5.99 2.78 3.34
N GLY A 231 -5.45 3.78 2.64
CA GLY A 231 -4.16 4.37 2.96
C GLY A 231 -4.15 5.02 4.34
N GLU A 232 -5.29 5.59 4.78
CA GLU A 232 -5.40 6.24 6.09
C GLU A 232 -5.36 5.23 7.24
N SER A 233 -6.10 4.12 7.12
CA SER A 233 -6.13 3.07 8.13
C SER A 233 -4.80 2.31 8.22
N LEU A 234 -4.16 2.06 7.07
CA LEU A 234 -2.84 1.44 6.99
C LEU A 234 -1.75 2.36 7.53
N LEU A 235 -1.79 3.67 7.25
CA LEU A 235 -0.82 4.64 7.77
C LEU A 235 -0.87 4.70 9.29
N LEU A 236 -2.05 4.80 9.88
CA LEU A 236 -2.21 4.80 11.34
C LEU A 236 -1.66 3.51 11.96
N SER A 237 -2.01 2.35 11.39
CA SER A 237 -1.51 1.05 11.87
C SER A 237 0.01 0.92 11.73
N ALA A 238 0.59 1.41 10.62
CA ALA A 238 2.02 1.40 10.39
C ALA A 238 2.77 2.35 11.34
N LEU A 239 2.23 3.53 11.63
CA LEU A 239 2.79 4.47 12.59
C LEU A 239 2.81 3.88 14.00
N ILE A 240 1.69 3.26 14.40
CA ILE A 240 1.57 2.57 15.69
C ILE A 240 2.59 1.42 15.79
N ALA A 241 2.67 0.57 14.76
CA ALA A 241 3.64 -0.52 14.70
C ALA A 241 5.09 -0.03 14.77
N LEU A 242 5.42 1.07 14.09
CA LEU A 242 6.74 1.69 14.11
C LEU A 242 7.06 2.28 15.48
N ALA A 243 6.11 2.96 16.12
CA ALA A 243 6.28 3.51 17.47
C ALA A 243 6.51 2.41 18.52
N ILE A 244 5.71 1.33 18.46
CA ILE A 244 5.87 0.14 19.30
C ILE A 244 7.22 -0.52 19.05
N GLY A 245 7.60 -0.73 17.79
CA GLY A 245 8.83 -1.41 17.43
C GLY A 245 10.12 -0.61 17.70
N GLY A 246 10.04 0.71 17.60
CA GLY A 246 11.14 1.66 17.72
C GLY A 246 11.56 2.25 16.36
N LEU A 247 11.61 3.58 16.29
CA LEU A 247 11.86 4.35 15.04
C LEU A 247 13.22 4.06 14.38
N THR A 248 14.22 3.66 15.17
CA THR A 248 15.61 3.45 14.71
C THR A 248 15.94 1.98 14.42
N SER A 249 14.99 1.06 14.67
CA SER A 249 15.21 -0.39 14.64
C SER A 249 14.29 -1.07 13.64
N TYR A 250 14.80 -1.41 12.46
CA TYR A 250 14.04 -2.16 11.45
C TYR A 250 13.55 -3.56 11.94
N PRO A 251 14.27 -4.37 12.76
CA PRO A 251 13.69 -5.61 13.27
C PRO A 251 12.65 -5.32 14.37
N GLY A 252 12.82 -4.23 15.12
CA GLY A 252 11.83 -3.72 16.06
C GLY A 252 10.51 -3.38 15.36
N ALA A 253 10.58 -2.61 14.27
CA ALA A 253 9.41 -2.26 13.45
C ALA A 253 8.67 -3.50 12.93
N ALA A 254 9.39 -4.56 12.53
CA ALA A 254 8.78 -5.81 12.09
C ALA A 254 8.04 -6.54 13.23
N LEU A 255 8.65 -6.64 14.41
CA LEU A 255 7.98 -7.20 15.60
C LEU A 255 6.79 -6.34 16.02
N GLY A 256 6.91 -5.02 15.95
CA GLY A 256 5.82 -4.09 16.21
C GLY A 256 4.64 -4.30 15.25
N ALA A 257 4.89 -4.46 13.95
CA ALA A 257 3.85 -4.75 12.97
C ALA A 257 3.17 -6.11 13.21
N LEU A 258 3.95 -7.12 13.58
CA LEU A 258 3.43 -8.45 13.92
C LEU A 258 2.54 -8.38 15.18
N LEU A 259 2.99 -7.70 16.24
CA LEU A 259 2.19 -7.51 17.46
C LEU A 259 0.89 -6.77 17.18
N VAL A 260 0.97 -5.63 16.50
CA VAL A 260 -0.22 -4.83 16.13
C VAL A 260 -1.19 -5.67 15.32
N GLY A 261 -0.71 -6.40 14.32
CA GLY A 261 -1.54 -7.29 13.50
C GLY A 261 -2.21 -8.41 14.31
N LEU A 262 -1.45 -9.08 15.20
CA LEU A 262 -2.00 -10.13 16.06
C LEU A 262 -3.09 -9.60 17.00
N ILE A 263 -2.89 -8.42 17.58
CA ILE A 263 -3.88 -7.79 18.46
C ILE A 263 -5.13 -7.40 17.67
N GLN A 264 -4.99 -6.80 16.49
CA GLN A 264 -6.13 -6.47 15.63
C GLN A 264 -6.92 -7.74 15.29
N GLN A 265 -6.24 -8.80 14.84
CA GLN A 265 -6.90 -10.06 14.48
C GLN A 265 -7.55 -10.74 15.69
N PHE A 266 -6.89 -10.69 16.86
CA PHE A 266 -7.48 -11.18 18.11
C PHE A 266 -8.79 -10.44 18.42
N VAL A 267 -8.78 -9.10 18.45
CA VAL A 267 -9.99 -8.31 18.75
C VAL A 267 -11.08 -8.53 17.71
N ILE A 268 -10.75 -8.63 16.42
CA ILE A 268 -11.72 -8.93 15.37
C ILE A 268 -12.35 -10.31 15.58
N LYS A 269 -11.55 -11.34 15.83
CA LYS A 269 -12.03 -12.72 15.98
C LYS A 269 -12.91 -12.89 17.21
N TYR A 270 -12.49 -12.34 18.36
CA TYR A 270 -13.28 -12.35 19.59
C TYR A 270 -14.46 -11.36 19.54
N GLY A 271 -14.40 -10.34 18.70
CA GLY A 271 -15.55 -9.51 18.31
C GLY A 271 -16.69 -10.32 17.70
N GLN A 272 -16.34 -11.29 16.85
CA GLN A 272 -17.31 -12.14 16.15
C GLN A 272 -17.86 -13.25 17.04
N ILE A 273 -16.98 -13.97 17.76
CA ILE A 273 -17.37 -15.09 18.63
C ILE A 273 -18.03 -14.58 19.92
N GLY A 274 -17.59 -13.42 20.41
CA GLY A 274 -17.92 -12.91 21.73
C GLY A 274 -17.08 -13.55 22.83
N ILE A 275 -16.78 -12.77 23.87
CA ILE A 275 -16.05 -13.23 25.04
C ILE A 275 -17.08 -13.62 26.11
N PRO A 276 -17.19 -14.91 26.47
CA PRO A 276 -18.01 -15.31 27.60
C PRO A 276 -17.35 -14.80 28.88
N ILE A 277 -18.03 -13.92 29.60
CA ILE A 277 -17.52 -13.42 30.87
C ILE A 277 -17.81 -14.50 31.92
N PRO A 278 -16.80 -14.96 32.68
CA PRO A 278 -17.05 -15.89 33.78
C PRO A 278 -18.15 -15.32 34.69
N PHE A 279 -19.10 -16.17 35.11
CA PHE A 279 -20.17 -15.84 36.07
C PHE A 279 -21.32 -14.94 35.57
N THR A 280 -21.43 -14.68 34.26
CA THR A 280 -22.60 -13.98 33.70
C THR A 280 -23.06 -14.57 32.36
N ASP A 281 -24.36 -14.58 32.07
CA ASP A 281 -24.92 -15.06 30.79
C ASP A 281 -24.75 -14.05 29.63
N ILE A 282 -24.15 -12.88 29.90
CA ILE A 282 -23.89 -11.86 28.89
C ILE A 282 -22.57 -12.15 28.14
N VAL A 283 -22.67 -12.22 26.82
CA VAL A 283 -21.50 -12.36 25.94
C VAL A 283 -21.01 -10.97 25.55
N PHE A 284 -19.81 -10.60 25.99
CA PHE A 284 -19.21 -9.33 25.59
C PHE A 284 -18.75 -9.41 24.14
N LYS A 285 -19.39 -8.63 23.27
CA LYS A 285 -19.00 -8.49 21.86
C LYS A 285 -18.32 -7.14 21.66
N PRO A 286 -16.99 -7.10 21.49
CA PRO A 286 -16.28 -5.90 21.09
C PRO A 286 -16.97 -5.15 19.95
N SER A 287 -17.23 -3.85 20.13
CA SER A 287 -17.73 -3.02 19.04
C SER A 287 -16.63 -2.82 17.98
N PRO A 288 -16.97 -2.66 16.68
CA PRO A 288 -15.96 -2.47 15.63
C PRO A 288 -14.92 -1.35 15.88
N PRO A 289 -15.28 -0.20 16.49
CA PRO A 289 -14.31 0.85 16.84
C PRO A 289 -13.24 0.44 17.85
N LEU A 290 -13.43 -0.67 18.57
CA LEU A 290 -12.48 -1.13 19.58
C LEU A 290 -11.19 -1.67 18.96
N VAL A 291 -11.22 -2.12 17.69
CA VAL A 291 -10.04 -2.64 17.00
C VAL A 291 -8.93 -1.58 16.91
N PRO A 292 -9.11 -0.40 16.28
CA PRO A 292 -8.08 0.63 16.27
C PRO A 292 -7.76 1.15 17.68
N ALA A 293 -8.76 1.31 18.56
CA ALA A 293 -8.53 1.78 19.93
C ALA A 293 -7.59 0.85 20.72
N SER A 294 -7.73 -0.48 20.57
CA SER A 294 -6.87 -1.47 21.25
C SER A 294 -5.41 -1.34 20.85
N THR A 295 -5.13 -1.03 19.58
CA THR A 295 -3.76 -0.88 19.07
C THR A 295 -3.11 0.42 19.56
N VAL A 296 -3.89 1.50 19.64
CA VAL A 296 -3.43 2.77 20.21
C VAL A 296 -3.16 2.61 21.71
N LEU A 297 -4.03 1.91 22.43
CA LEU A 297 -3.86 1.61 23.85
C LEU A 297 -2.59 0.79 24.07
N LEU A 298 -2.35 -0.23 23.24
CA LEU A 298 -1.10 -0.99 23.28
C LEU A 298 0.13 -0.09 23.05
N MET A 299 0.09 0.80 22.05
CA MET A 299 1.16 1.78 21.82
C MET A 299 1.45 2.61 23.06
N VAL A 300 0.41 3.14 23.72
CA VAL A 300 0.56 3.93 24.95
C VAL A 300 1.20 3.10 26.06
N ILE A 301 0.72 1.86 26.29
CA ILE A 301 1.30 0.97 27.31
C ILE A 301 2.77 0.68 27.01
N VAL A 302 3.09 0.32 25.77
CA VAL A 302 4.47 -0.01 25.37
C VAL A 302 5.38 1.19 25.53
N LEU A 303 4.96 2.39 25.14
CA LEU A 303 5.78 3.59 25.28
C LEU A 303 5.94 4.06 26.73
N LEU A 304 4.94 3.81 27.59
CA LEU A 304 5.05 4.09 29.03
C LEU A 304 6.10 3.19 29.72
N ILE A 305 6.23 1.94 29.28
CA ILE A 305 7.17 0.97 29.86
C ILE A 305 8.54 1.04 29.16
N LEU A 306 8.53 1.15 27.82
CA LEU A 306 9.69 1.18 26.94
C LEU A 306 9.61 2.41 26.03
N PRO A 307 10.13 3.58 26.44
CA PRO A 307 10.02 4.82 25.67
C PRO A 307 10.75 4.78 24.31
N GLY A 308 11.71 3.88 24.13
CA GLY A 308 12.37 3.64 22.84
C GLY A 308 11.63 2.66 21.91
N GLY A 309 10.52 2.07 22.35
CA GLY A 309 9.91 0.90 21.73
C GLY A 309 10.62 -0.41 22.11
N LEU A 310 10.14 -1.54 21.58
CA LEU A 310 10.61 -2.89 21.92
C LEU A 310 12.11 -3.11 21.70
N LEU A 311 12.65 -2.63 20.57
CA LEU A 311 14.05 -2.83 20.19
C LEU A 311 14.74 -1.52 19.78
N GLY A 312 14.18 -0.37 20.15
CA GLY A 312 14.83 0.90 19.90
C GLY A 312 16.03 1.10 20.81
N LYS A 313 17.11 1.63 20.25
CA LYS A 313 18.27 2.03 21.05
C LYS A 313 17.96 3.33 21.77
N LYS A 314 18.33 3.40 23.04
CA LYS A 314 18.42 4.68 23.76
C LYS A 314 19.61 5.42 23.19
N GLU A 315 19.36 6.55 22.54
CA GLU A 315 20.40 7.56 22.34
C GLU A 315 20.72 8.22 23.67
#